data_AF-A0AAW9ILQ1-F1
#
_entry.id   AF-A0AAW9ILQ1-F1
#
_cell.length_a   1.000
_cell.length_b   1.000
_cell.length_c   1.000
_cell.angle_alpha   90.00
_cell.angle_beta   90.00
_cell.angle_gamma   90.00
#
_symmetry.space_group_name_H-M   'P 1'
#
loop_
_entity.id
_entity.type
_entity.pdbx_description
1 polymer ?
#
loop_
_entity_poly.entity_id
_entity_poly.type
_entity_poly.pdbx_seq_one_letter_code
_entity_poly.pdbx_strand_id
1 'polypeptide(L)'
;MDKYNLHLSSIEDIKEEEKRLHEEYKRKLAELKKIQKEKESVGQVFTKGLLPIYVLHILTTGPTNGNDIANKIGQRTNGFWIPSTGGIYPLLKKLEKDEYITG
;
A
#
# COMPACT_ATOMS: atom_id res chain seq x y z
N MET A 1 36.17 -11.58 -15.72
CA MET A 1 35.91 -11.30 -17.15
C MET A 1 34.92 -10.16 -17.19
N ASP A 2 35.35 -9.02 -17.74
CA ASP A 2 34.56 -7.78 -17.76
C ASP A 2 33.24 -7.96 -18.48
N LYS A 3 32.14 -7.83 -17.73
CA LYS A 3 30.76 -7.94 -18.25
C LYS A 3 30.34 -6.74 -19.13
N TYR A 4 31.27 -5.81 -19.38
CA TYR A 4 31.01 -4.53 -20.05
C TYR A 4 31.97 -4.19 -21.19
N ASN A 5 32.81 -5.14 -21.64
CA ASN A 5 33.62 -4.92 -22.86
C ASN A 5 32.77 -5.15 -24.12
N LEU A 6 31.93 -4.16 -24.43
CA LEU A 6 31.18 -4.11 -25.69
C LEU A 6 32.10 -3.51 -26.75
N HIS A 7 32.64 -4.35 -27.65
CA HIS A 7 33.34 -3.85 -28.83
C HIS A 7 32.28 -3.35 -29.82
N LEU A 8 31.88 -2.09 -29.66
CA LEU A 8 30.88 -1.41 -30.49
C LEU A 8 31.53 -1.02 -31.84
N SER A 9 31.69 -1.99 -32.72
CA SER A 9 32.43 -1.84 -33.99
C SER A 9 31.62 -1.26 -35.14
N SER A 10 30.30 -1.27 -35.05
CA SER A 10 29.42 -0.83 -36.15
C SER A 10 28.14 -0.14 -35.65
N ILE A 11 27.52 0.65 -36.53
CA ILE A 11 26.24 1.34 -36.27
C ILE A 11 25.12 0.34 -35.93
N GLU A 12 25.14 -0.86 -36.52
CA GLU A 12 24.19 -1.93 -36.22
C GLU A 12 24.35 -2.45 -34.78
N ASP A 13 25.59 -2.61 -34.29
CA ASP A 13 25.86 -3.03 -32.90
C ASP A 13 25.27 -2.03 -31.89
N ILE A 14 25.32 -0.72 -32.20
CA ILE A 14 24.74 0.33 -31.35
C ILE A 14 23.22 0.20 -31.29
N LYS A 15 22.56 0.00 -32.44
CA LYS A 15 21.09 -0.12 -32.52
C LYS A 15 20.57 -1.36 -31.81
N GLU A 16 21.29 -2.48 -31.91
CA GLU A 16 20.93 -3.71 -31.21
C GLU A 16 21.06 -3.54 -29.69
N GLU A 17 22.12 -2.88 -29.23
CA GLU A 17 22.32 -2.58 -27.82
C GLU A 17 21.27 -1.61 -27.28
N GLU A 18 20.93 -0.56 -28.03
CA GLU A 18 19.84 0.36 -27.69
C GLU A 18 18.50 -0.36 -27.57
N LYS A 19 18.20 -1.28 -28.51
CA LYS A 19 16.99 -2.09 -28.47
C LYS A 19 16.97 -2.99 -27.23
N ARG A 20 18.10 -3.64 -26.92
CA ARG A 20 18.24 -4.49 -25.73
C ARG A 20 18.01 -3.69 -24.45
N LEU A 21 18.65 -2.52 -24.34
CA LEU A 21 18.52 -1.63 -23.19
C LEU A 21 17.07 -1.12 -23.03
N HIS A 22 16.39 -0.80 -24.14
CA HIS A 22 14.99 -0.40 -24.12
C HIS A 22 14.05 -1.52 -23.68
N GLU A 23 14.31 -2.76 -24.11
CA GLU A 23 13.56 -3.94 -23.67
C GLU A 23 13.78 -4.20 -22.17
N GLU A 24 15.02 -4.09 -21.69
CA GLU A 24 15.34 -4.21 -20.26
C GLU A 24 14.64 -3.11 -19.43
N TYR A 25 14.69 -1.86 -19.90
CA TYR A 25 14.00 -0.74 -19.28
C TYR A 25 12.49 -0.99 -19.17
N LYS A 26 11.85 -1.46 -20.25
CA LYS A 26 10.42 -1.80 -20.25
C LYS A 26 10.08 -2.91 -19.26
N ARG A 27 10.91 -3.96 -19.17
CA ARG A 27 10.72 -5.05 -18.20
C ARG A 27 10.80 -4.54 -16.77
N LYS A 28 11.80 -3.71 -16.47
CA LYS A 28 11.97 -3.11 -15.14
C LYS A 28 10.80 -2.20 -14.76
N LEU A 29 10.30 -1.39 -15.70
CA LEU A 29 9.09 -0.59 -15.48
C LEU A 29 7.85 -1.46 -15.18
N ALA A 30 7.67 -2.58 -15.89
CA ALA A 30 6.56 -3.48 -15.65
C ALA A 30 6.63 -4.14 -14.26
N GLU A 31 7.83 -4.53 -13.84
CA GLU A 31 8.08 -5.08 -12.51
C GLU A 31 7.75 -4.06 -11.40
N LEU A 32 8.22 -2.81 -11.54
CA LEU A 32 7.93 -1.74 -10.58
C LEU A 32 6.42 -1.47 -10.48
N LYS A 33 5.71 -1.43 -11.62
CA LYS A 33 4.25 -1.27 -11.64
C LYS A 33 3.53 -2.42 -10.93
N LYS A 34 4.01 -3.66 -11.09
CA LYS A 34 3.45 -4.83 -10.42
C LYS A 34 3.61 -4.72 -8.90
N ILE A 35 4.81 -4.39 -8.42
CA ILE A 35 5.10 -4.21 -6.99
C ILE A 35 4.22 -3.10 -6.40
N GLN A 36 4.07 -1.98 -7.12
CA GLN A 36 3.21 -0.88 -6.68
C GLN A 36 1.74 -1.32 -6.55
N LYS A 37 1.21 -2.03 -7.56
CA LYS A 37 -0.15 -2.56 -7.53
C LYS A 37 -0.38 -3.53 -6.38
N GLU A 38 0.57 -4.42 -6.11
CA GLU A 38 0.50 -5.35 -4.98
C GLU A 38 0.48 -4.58 -3.65
N LYS A 39 1.36 -3.59 -3.47
CA LYS A 39 1.38 -2.74 -2.28
C LYS A 39 0.06 -1.98 -2.07
N GLU A 40 -0.52 -1.44 -3.13
CA GLU A 40 -1.83 -0.78 -3.09
C GLU A 40 -2.94 -1.75 -2.69
N SER A 41 -2.94 -2.98 -3.23
CA SER A 41 -3.94 -4.00 -2.89
C SER A 41 -3.89 -4.38 -1.41
N VAL A 42 -2.69 -4.54 -0.84
CA VAL A 42 -2.50 -4.79 0.58
C VAL A 42 -3.06 -3.62 1.40
N GLY A 43 -2.71 -2.38 1.03
CA GLY A 43 -3.25 -1.18 1.69
C GLY A 43 -4.78 -1.12 1.69
N GLN A 44 -5.44 -1.55 0.60
CA GLN A 44 -6.90 -1.60 0.52
C GLN A 44 -7.51 -2.66 1.45
N VAL A 45 -6.90 -3.83 1.60
CA VAL A 45 -7.36 -4.87 2.53
C VAL A 45 -7.39 -4.34 3.97
N PHE A 46 -6.33 -3.65 4.40
CA PHE A 46 -6.28 -3.06 5.74
C PHE A 46 -7.30 -1.92 5.91
N THR A 47 -7.35 -0.97 4.97
CA THR A 47 -8.14 0.26 5.13
C THR A 47 -9.63 0.09 4.86
N LYS A 48 -10.04 -0.77 3.92
CA LYS A 48 -11.45 -0.99 3.57
C LYS A 48 -12.03 -2.28 4.18
N GLY A 49 -11.19 -3.27 4.45
CA GLY A 49 -11.61 -4.54 5.05
C GLY A 49 -11.47 -4.54 6.56
N LEU A 50 -10.23 -4.51 7.05
CA LEU A 50 -9.95 -4.73 8.47
C LEU A 50 -10.31 -3.53 9.36
N LEU A 51 -10.12 -2.29 8.87
CA LEU A 51 -10.33 -1.09 9.68
C LEU A 51 -11.77 -0.97 10.20
N PRO A 52 -12.83 -1.12 9.37
CA PRO A 52 -14.22 -1.15 9.87
C PRO A 52 -14.46 -2.20 10.96
N ILE A 53 -13.92 -3.40 10.80
CA ILE A 53 -14.10 -4.51 11.74
C ILE A 53 -13.44 -4.17 13.08
N TYR A 54 -12.20 -3.66 13.07
CA TYR A 54 -11.51 -3.25 14.29
C TYR A 54 -12.19 -2.07 14.97
N VAL A 55 -12.65 -1.07 14.22
CA VAL A 55 -13.37 0.09 14.77
C VAL A 55 -14.61 -0.37 15.53
N LEU A 56 -15.45 -1.19 14.90
CA LEU A 56 -16.65 -1.73 15.54
C LEU A 56 -16.30 -2.59 16.77
N HIS A 57 -15.33 -3.50 16.64
CA HIS A 57 -14.88 -4.33 17.75
C HIS A 57 -14.35 -3.51 18.93
N ILE A 58 -13.64 -2.42 18.68
CA ILE A 58 -13.15 -1.55 19.76
C ILE A 58 -14.32 -0.81 20.41
N LEU A 59 -15.30 -0.34 19.64
CA LEU A 59 -16.47 0.36 20.18
C LEU A 59 -17.35 -0.56 21.05
N THR A 60 -17.36 -1.89 20.82
CA THR A 60 -18.06 -2.81 21.73
C THR A 60 -17.40 -2.90 23.11
N THR A 61 -16.15 -2.47 23.27
CA THR A 61 -15.47 -2.43 24.58
C THR A 61 -15.77 -1.17 25.38
N GLY A 62 -16.40 -0.16 24.77
CA GLY A 62 -16.81 1.08 25.41
C GLY A 62 -16.60 2.32 24.53
N PRO A 63 -17.17 3.47 24.92
CA PRO A 63 -17.01 4.74 24.21
C PRO A 63 -15.53 5.12 24.08
N THR A 64 -15.13 5.62 22.90
CA THR A 64 -13.75 5.97 22.61
C THR A 64 -13.68 6.98 21.47
N ASN A 65 -12.55 7.68 21.32
CA ASN A 65 -12.32 8.59 20.19
C ASN A 65 -11.44 7.95 19.09
N GLY A 66 -11.33 8.63 17.94
CA GLY A 66 -10.57 8.14 16.79
C GLY A 66 -9.07 7.92 17.03
N ASN A 67 -8.43 8.75 17.87
CA ASN A 67 -7.01 8.57 18.20
C ASN A 67 -6.80 7.31 19.05
N ASP A 68 -7.67 7.10 20.04
CA ASP A 68 -7.62 5.92 20.89
C ASP A 68 -7.91 4.63 20.12
N ILE A 69 -8.78 4.68 19.12
CA ILE A 69 -8.98 3.56 18.20
C ILE A 69 -7.68 3.23 17.47
N ALA A 70 -6.99 4.22 16.89
CA ALA A 70 -5.71 4.01 16.20
C ALA A 70 -4.66 3.37 17.13
N ASN A 71 -4.55 3.91 18.35
CA ASN A 71 -3.63 3.40 19.36
C ASN A 71 -3.94 1.96 19.78
N LYS A 72 -5.22 1.64 20.03
CA LYS A 72 -5.66 0.28 20.39
C LYS A 72 -5.39 -0.72 19.27
N ILE A 73 -5.57 -0.34 18.00
CA ILE A 73 -5.21 -1.18 16.85
C ILE A 73 -3.69 -1.40 16.82
N GLY A 74 -2.90 -0.35 17.01
CA GLY A 74 -1.44 -0.45 17.12
C GLY A 74 -1.00 -1.41 18.22
N GLN A 75 -1.56 -1.29 19.42
CA GLN A 75 -1.24 -2.16 20.56
C GLN A 75 -1.60 -3.63 20.27
N ARG A 76 -2.81 -3.89 19.75
CA ARG A 76 -3.30 -5.25 19.44
C ARG A 76 -2.55 -5.92 18.30
N THR A 77 -1.94 -5.13 17.43
CA THR A 77 -1.13 -5.62 16.31
C THR A 77 0.37 -5.52 16.59
N ASN A 78 0.79 -5.36 17.85
CA ASN A 78 2.21 -5.24 18.23
C ASN A 78 2.98 -4.16 17.42
N GLY A 79 2.29 -3.08 17.04
CA GLY A 79 2.85 -1.99 16.25
C GLY A 79 2.95 -2.26 14.75
N PHE A 80 2.59 -3.45 14.26
CA PHE A 80 2.63 -3.76 12.82
C PHE A 80 1.65 -2.93 12.00
N TRP A 81 0.58 -2.42 12.62
CA TRP A 81 -0.37 -1.55 11.95
C TRP A 81 -0.94 -0.48 12.88
N ILE A 82 -0.63 0.77 12.55
CA ILE A 82 -1.23 1.96 13.17
C ILE A 82 -1.97 2.72 12.06
N PRO A 83 -3.29 2.53 11.92
CA PRO A 83 -4.06 3.24 10.91
C PRO A 83 -4.04 4.76 11.15
N SER A 84 -4.07 5.54 10.07
CA SER A 84 -4.16 6.98 10.19
C SER A 84 -5.56 7.40 10.64
N THR A 85 -5.62 8.50 11.37
CA THR A 85 -6.88 9.15 11.76
C THR A 85 -7.70 9.60 10.54
N GLY A 86 -7.04 9.91 9.43
CA GLY A 86 -7.68 10.24 8.15
C GLY A 86 -8.53 9.11 7.55
N GLY A 87 -8.27 7.84 7.90
CA GLY A 87 -9.15 6.72 7.57
C GLY A 87 -10.25 6.47 8.60
N ILE A 88 -9.99 6.79 9.87
CA ILE A 88 -10.88 6.48 11.00
C ILE A 88 -12.04 7.47 11.08
N TYR A 89 -11.80 8.77 11.03
CA TYR A 89 -12.88 9.75 11.23
C TYR A 89 -13.94 9.72 10.12
N PRO A 90 -13.59 9.62 8.82
CA PRO A 90 -14.60 9.46 7.78
C PRO A 90 -15.40 8.16 7.93
N LEU A 91 -14.76 7.08 8.40
CA LEU A 91 -15.42 5.82 8.68
C LEU A 91 -16.39 5.94 9.86
N LEU A 92 -15.99 6.57 10.97
CA LEU A 92 -16.90 6.83 12.10
C LEU A 92 -18.12 7.65 11.67
N LYS A 93 -17.91 8.73 10.91
CA LYS A 93 -19.00 9.55 10.37
C LYS A 93 -19.94 8.74 9.47
N LYS A 94 -19.40 7.81 8.69
CA LYS A 94 -20.21 6.90 7.86
C LYS A 94 -21.01 5.93 8.74
N LEU A 95 -20.38 5.30 9.72
CA LEU A 95 -21.04 4.35 10.62
C LEU A 95 -22.15 5.01 11.43
N GLU A 96 -21.96 6.26 11.85
CA GLU A 96 -22.97 7.07 12.55
C GLU A 96 -24.13 7.42 11.63
N LYS A 97 -23.85 7.88 10.40
CA LYS A 97 -24.87 8.14 9.38
C LYS A 97 -25.70 6.89 9.05
N ASP A 98 -25.06 5.73 9.03
CA ASP A 98 -25.70 4.44 8.77
C ASP A 98 -26.32 3.81 10.04
N GLU A 99 -26.39 4.58 11.15
CA GLU A 99 -27.02 4.20 12.43
C GLU A 99 -26.39 2.99 13.14
N TYR A 100 -25.15 2.62 12.80
CA TYR A 100 -24.43 1.53 13.47
C TYR A 100 -23.79 1.94 14.80
N ILE A 101 -23.51 3.23 14.97
CA ILE A 101 -22.87 3.81 16.17
C ILE A 101 -23.52 5.16 16.48
N THR A 102 -23.30 5.68 17.70
CA THR A 102 -23.71 7.03 18.11
C THR A 102 -22.53 7.79 18.70
N GLY A 103 -22.40 9.08 18.37
CA GLY A 103 -21.33 9.97 18.83
C GLY A 103 -21.74 10.94 19.94
#